data_AF-A0A9X0R1J5-F1
#
_entry.id   AF-A0A9X0R1J5-F1
#
_cell.length_a   1.000
_cell.length_b   1.000
_cell.length_c   1.000
_cell.angle_alpha   90.00
_cell.angle_beta   90.00
_cell.angle_gamma   90.00
#
_symmetry.space_group_name_H-M   'P 1'
#
loop_
_entity.id
_entity.type
_entity.pdbx_description
1 polymer ?
#
loop_
_entity_poly.entity_id
_entity_poly.type
_entity_poly.pdbx_seq_one_letter_code
_entity_poly.pdbx_strand_id
1 'polypeptide(L)'
;MSDTPDPTPAQAAAPPARNSPVAPPGPRRLDPAAVMIGVGGVVLLLALWWLLVTPRSTADGGVDPVRFARVEERLAALEGVRGDIGALNGRVQQLMALEGRMKTLEDRPAPPDIRPLEAQVTNLSERAAAAERGAAQAADRAAANERRLQELEARPVIDPAKLAPREAVDALSGRADRLAERIEAQAARAETQEAEQARRLQEAARQAEQREAAAGQQAQQRLAALEQGVQQRLAALDAQLGQRIAALEQAQQRLAAIEGRTARLAAVDALRASLVAGQPLGEALGRIDQAPPALARFAAVPPPTEASLRLSFEEAAQAARAASDAAMQPDGSRAGVVDSALSRLGGLVTIRRGDQVVWGDAAEAEIERARRALEAGDVEMSLLHLEKLPPPARAAMQPWADQARALLAARAALRQLAAG
;
A
#
# COMPACT_ATOMS: atom_id res chain seq x y z
N MET A 1 22.42 12.42 46.06
CA MET A 1 23.08 13.59 45.45
C MET A 1 22.07 14.14 44.46
N SER A 2 21.28 15.10 44.95
CA SER A 2 20.07 15.60 44.30
C SER A 2 20.26 17.10 44.11
N ASP A 3 20.51 17.52 42.87
CA ASP A 3 20.63 18.93 42.51
C ASP A 3 19.25 19.57 42.42
N THR A 4 19.05 20.62 43.22
CA THR A 4 17.89 21.49 43.21
C THR A 4 18.40 22.89 42.82
N PRO A 5 18.00 23.48 41.68
CA PRO A 5 18.45 24.81 41.33
C PRO A 5 17.60 25.91 42.00
N ASP A 6 18.31 26.92 42.51
CA ASP A 6 17.84 28.11 43.24
C ASP A 6 16.95 29.06 42.42
N PRO A 7 16.08 29.85 43.10
CA PRO A 7 15.22 30.85 42.50
C PRO A 7 15.93 32.20 42.26
N THR A 8 15.64 32.80 41.10
CA THR A 8 16.14 34.11 40.66
C THR A 8 15.46 35.27 41.43
N PRO A 9 16.18 36.31 41.88
CA PRO A 9 15.60 37.41 42.65
C PRO A 9 14.91 38.46 41.75
N ALA A 10 13.81 39.00 42.30
CA ALA A 10 12.97 40.03 41.73
C ALA A 10 13.70 41.37 41.56
N GLN A 11 13.56 41.96 40.37
CA GLN A 11 14.14 43.26 40.00
C GLN A 11 13.12 44.38 40.27
N ALA A 12 13.55 45.38 41.03
CA ALA A 12 12.75 46.50 41.52
C ALA A 12 12.36 47.49 40.42
N ALA A 13 11.15 48.03 40.55
CA ALA A 13 10.55 49.04 39.67
C ALA A 13 11.14 50.45 39.89
N ALA A 14 11.38 51.18 38.78
CA ALA A 14 11.74 52.59 38.76
C ALA A 14 10.54 53.47 38.32
N PRO A 15 10.45 54.74 38.76
CA PRO A 15 9.27 55.59 38.62
C PRO A 15 9.09 56.24 37.23
N PRO A 16 7.88 56.71 36.88
CA PRO A 16 7.57 57.21 35.54
C PRO A 16 8.03 58.66 35.31
N ALA A 17 8.70 58.90 34.18
CA ALA A 17 8.96 60.23 33.66
C ALA A 17 7.75 60.75 32.87
N ARG A 18 7.41 62.03 33.12
CA ARG A 18 6.40 62.82 32.40
C ARG A 18 6.98 63.39 31.10
N ASN A 19 6.10 63.55 30.11
CA ASN A 19 6.14 64.46 28.93
C ASN A 19 6.56 63.90 27.55
N SER A 20 5.53 63.76 26.70
CA SER A 20 5.44 64.10 25.26
C SER A 20 6.12 63.20 24.21
N PRO A 21 5.72 63.21 22.90
CA PRO A 21 4.59 63.87 22.23
C PRO A 21 3.65 62.91 21.43
N VAL A 22 2.57 63.49 20.88
CA VAL A 22 1.54 62.87 20.02
C VAL A 22 2.14 62.09 18.84
N ALA A 23 1.78 60.81 18.74
CA ALA A 23 2.11 59.93 17.62
C ALA A 23 1.03 59.97 16.52
N PRO A 24 1.41 59.87 15.21
CA PRO A 24 0.48 59.88 14.09
C PRO A 24 -0.44 58.64 14.08
N PRO A 25 -1.65 58.73 13.49
CA PRO A 25 -2.60 57.63 13.47
C PRO A 25 -2.02 56.43 12.71
N GLY A 26 -1.87 55.31 13.43
CA GLY A 26 -1.38 54.06 12.85
C GLY A 26 -2.32 53.50 11.77
N PRO A 27 -1.77 52.73 10.80
CA PRO A 27 -2.55 52.14 9.72
C PRO A 27 -3.62 51.20 10.29
N ARG A 28 -4.87 51.40 9.85
CA ARG A 28 -6.01 50.56 10.21
C ARG A 28 -5.70 49.12 9.79
N ARG A 29 -5.54 48.23 10.77
CA ARG A 29 -5.42 46.79 10.54
C ARG A 29 -6.77 46.31 9.99
N LEU A 30 -6.79 46.00 8.70
CA LEU A 30 -7.92 45.32 8.06
C LEU A 30 -8.08 43.95 8.72
N ASP A 31 -9.29 43.69 9.20
CA ASP A 31 -9.67 42.43 9.80
C ASP A 31 -9.49 41.30 8.75
N PRO A 32 -8.65 40.27 8.99
CA PRO A 32 -8.41 39.20 8.02
C PRO A 32 -9.68 38.46 7.59
N ALA A 33 -10.74 38.49 8.41
CA ALA A 33 -12.04 37.96 8.05
C ALA A 33 -12.71 38.75 6.90
N ALA A 34 -12.56 40.07 6.88
CA ALA A 34 -13.14 40.93 5.84
C ALA A 34 -12.43 40.74 4.48
N VAL A 35 -11.13 40.46 4.50
CA VAL A 35 -10.35 40.16 3.28
C VAL A 35 -10.79 38.82 2.68
N MET A 36 -11.02 37.80 3.50
CA MET A 36 -11.50 36.50 3.01
C MET A 36 -12.91 36.56 2.42
N ILE A 37 -13.81 37.37 2.99
CA ILE A 37 -15.16 37.58 2.43
C ILE A 37 -15.08 38.35 1.10
N GLY A 38 -14.20 39.36 1.01
CA GLY A 38 -13.98 40.10 -0.23
C GLY A 38 -13.46 39.22 -1.38
N VAL A 39 -12.48 38.36 -1.10
CA VAL A 39 -11.94 37.42 -2.11
C VAL A 39 -13.01 36.41 -2.54
N GLY A 40 -13.79 35.88 -1.59
CA GLY A 40 -14.91 34.99 -1.88
C GLY A 40 -15.95 35.63 -2.80
N GLY A 41 -16.31 36.89 -2.55
CA GLY A 41 -17.27 37.63 -3.38
C GLY A 41 -16.78 37.87 -4.82
N VAL A 42 -15.50 38.20 -4.99
CA VAL A 42 -14.91 38.42 -6.32
C VAL A 42 -14.87 37.13 -7.14
N VAL A 43 -14.51 36.00 -6.52
CA VAL A 43 -14.49 34.69 -7.20
C VAL A 43 -15.90 34.28 -7.63
N LEU A 44 -16.92 34.55 -6.80
CA LEU A 44 -18.31 34.23 -7.10
C LEU A 44 -18.86 35.09 -8.25
N LEU A 45 -18.51 36.38 -8.29
CA LEU A 45 -18.85 37.27 -9.40
C LEU A 45 -18.14 36.86 -10.70
N LEU A 46 -16.86 36.46 -10.63
CA LEU A 46 -16.12 35.95 -11.79
C LEU A 46 -16.72 34.64 -12.31
N ALA A 47 -17.12 33.73 -11.42
CA ALA A 47 -17.79 32.48 -11.80
C ALA A 47 -19.16 32.74 -12.44
N LEU A 48 -19.94 33.68 -11.88
CA LEU A 48 -21.25 34.05 -12.43
C LEU A 48 -21.11 34.74 -13.79
N TRP A 49 -20.13 35.63 -13.94
CA TRP A 49 -19.81 36.28 -15.20
C TRP A 49 -19.33 35.28 -16.26
N TRP A 50 -18.47 34.33 -15.87
CA TRP A 50 -18.04 33.24 -16.76
C TRP A 50 -19.21 32.36 -17.19
N LEU A 51 -20.17 32.05 -16.30
CA LEU A 51 -21.39 31.29 -16.64
C LEU A 51 -22.33 32.02 -17.61
N LEU A 52 -22.27 33.36 -17.65
CA LEU A 52 -23.08 34.21 -18.53
C LEU A 52 -22.41 34.45 -19.90
N VAL A 53 -21.07 34.53 -19.95
CA VAL A 53 -20.33 34.82 -21.17
C VAL A 53 -19.97 33.55 -21.95
N THR A 54 -19.83 32.40 -21.29
CA THR A 54 -19.54 31.15 -21.99
C THR A 54 -20.80 30.67 -22.71
N PRO A 55 -20.80 30.53 -24.05
CA PRO A 55 -21.98 30.08 -24.78
C PRO A 55 -22.38 28.71 -24.25
N ARG A 56 -23.60 28.63 -23.70
CA ARG A 56 -24.20 27.36 -23.32
C ARG A 56 -24.28 26.52 -24.58
N SER A 57 -23.39 25.53 -24.70
CA SER A 57 -23.59 24.43 -25.63
C SER A 57 -24.95 23.84 -25.28
N THR A 58 -25.96 24.12 -26.10
CA THR A 58 -27.20 23.37 -26.13
C THR A 58 -26.81 21.94 -26.43
N ALA A 59 -26.59 21.18 -25.36
CA ALA A 59 -26.36 19.77 -25.40
C ALA A 59 -27.67 19.14 -25.86
N ASP A 60 -27.71 18.74 -27.14
CA ASP A 60 -28.58 17.65 -27.55
C ASP A 60 -28.31 16.47 -26.60
N GLY A 61 -29.37 15.95 -26.00
CA GLY A 61 -29.37 14.97 -24.91
C GLY A 61 -28.93 13.57 -25.29
N GLY A 62 -27.88 13.44 -26.12
CA GLY A 62 -27.14 12.20 -26.27
C GLY A 62 -26.11 12.10 -25.17
N VAL A 63 -26.39 11.31 -24.13
CA VAL A 63 -25.36 10.88 -23.18
C VAL A 63 -24.30 10.12 -23.97
N ASP A 64 -23.19 10.79 -24.26
CA ASP A 64 -22.06 10.21 -24.98
C ASP A 64 -21.48 9.05 -24.13
N PRO A 65 -21.66 7.78 -24.54
CA PRO A 65 -21.27 6.63 -23.73
C PRO A 65 -19.77 6.60 -23.43
N VAL A 66 -18.96 7.25 -24.28
CA VAL A 66 -17.51 7.36 -24.10
C VAL A 66 -17.14 8.26 -22.93
N ARG A 67 -17.89 9.35 -22.70
CA ARG A 67 -17.68 10.21 -21.53
C ARG A 67 -18.09 9.51 -20.25
N PHE A 68 -19.16 8.70 -20.29
CA PHE A 68 -19.61 7.92 -19.15
C PHE A 68 -18.56 6.87 -18.75
N ALA A 69 -18.02 6.13 -19.73
CA ALA A 69 -16.94 5.16 -19.48
C ALA A 69 -15.69 5.81 -18.85
N ARG A 70 -15.34 7.02 -19.28
CA ARG A 70 -14.19 7.77 -18.72
C ARG A 70 -14.44 8.28 -17.29
N VAL A 71 -15.69 8.60 -16.97
CA VAL A 71 -16.09 8.98 -15.60
C VAL A 71 -16.10 7.75 -14.69
N GLU A 72 -16.56 6.59 -15.17
CA GLU A 72 -16.46 5.31 -14.45
C GLU A 72 -15.00 4.90 -14.21
N GLU A 73 -14.12 5.05 -15.20
CA GLU A 73 -12.69 4.77 -15.05
C GLU A 73 -12.03 5.69 -14.01
N ARG A 74 -12.42 6.97 -13.97
CA ARG A 74 -11.97 7.91 -12.92
C ARG A 74 -12.55 7.58 -11.54
N LEU A 75 -13.79 7.08 -11.47
CA LEU A 75 -14.39 6.63 -10.22
C LEU A 75 -13.67 5.40 -9.68
N ALA A 76 -13.34 4.43 -10.55
CA ALA A 76 -12.59 3.23 -10.20
C ALA A 76 -11.16 3.57 -9.72
N ALA A 77 -10.50 4.55 -10.35
CA ALA A 77 -9.22 5.06 -9.87
C ALA A 77 -9.31 5.71 -8.48
N LEU A 78 -10.38 6.47 -8.20
CA LEU A 78 -10.62 7.07 -6.89
C LEU A 78 -10.97 6.02 -5.81
N GLU A 79 -11.66 4.94 -6.17
CA GLU A 79 -11.89 3.79 -5.29
C GLU A 79 -10.58 3.06 -4.97
N GLY A 80 -9.66 2.96 -5.94
CA GLY A 80 -8.29 2.48 -5.70
C GLY A 80 -7.55 3.30 -4.64
N VAL A 81 -7.59 4.63 -4.76
CA VAL A 81 -6.98 5.54 -3.76
C VAL A 81 -7.62 5.38 -2.37
N ARG A 82 -8.94 5.12 -2.31
CA ARG A 82 -9.64 4.84 -1.06
C ARG A 82 -9.18 3.52 -0.42
N GLY A 83 -8.89 2.52 -1.25
CA GLY A 83 -8.27 1.26 -0.83
C GLY A 83 -6.86 1.46 -0.26
N ASP A 84 -6.04 2.28 -0.92
CA ASP A 84 -4.68 2.60 -0.46
C ASP A 84 -4.68 3.36 0.87
N ILE A 85 -5.62 4.30 1.07
CA ILE A 85 -5.81 4.99 2.35
C ILE A 85 -6.22 3.99 3.45
N GLY A 86 -7.08 3.03 3.13
CA GLY A 86 -7.44 1.94 4.04
C GLY A 86 -6.23 1.09 4.45
N ALA A 87 -5.38 0.72 3.48
CA ALA A 87 -4.15 -0.04 3.72
C ALA A 87 -3.14 0.75 4.57
N LEU A 88 -3.00 2.06 4.34
CA LEU A 88 -2.16 2.95 5.14
C LEU A 88 -2.67 3.05 6.58
N ASN A 89 -3.98 3.20 6.76
CA ASN A 89 -4.60 3.27 8.09
C ASN A 89 -4.41 1.94 8.86
N GLY A 90 -4.46 0.80 8.17
CA GLY A 90 -4.12 -0.50 8.72
C GLY A 90 -2.66 -0.61 9.18
N ARG A 91 -1.70 -0.03 8.43
CA ARG A 91 -0.28 0.04 8.86
C ARG A 91 -0.08 0.93 10.07
N VAL A 92 -0.79 2.06 10.16
CA VAL A 92 -0.76 2.94 11.33
C VAL A 92 -1.30 2.23 12.57
N GLN A 93 -2.38 1.45 12.45
CA GLN A 93 -2.89 0.62 13.54
C GLN A 93 -1.91 -0.50 13.94
N GLN A 94 -1.22 -1.12 12.99
CA GLN A 94 -0.16 -2.09 13.30
C GLN A 94 1.02 -1.45 14.05
N LEU A 95 1.41 -0.23 13.68
CA LEU A 95 2.46 0.51 14.39
C LEU A 95 2.03 0.88 15.81
N MET A 96 0.79 1.35 16.02
CA MET A 96 0.27 1.59 17.36
C MET A 96 0.20 0.32 18.22
N ALA A 97 -0.12 -0.83 17.62
CA ALA A 97 -0.08 -2.11 18.33
C ALA A 97 1.35 -2.54 18.71
N LEU A 98 2.34 -2.23 17.87
CA LEU A 98 3.76 -2.45 18.18
C LEU A 98 4.27 -1.50 19.26
N GLU A 99 3.88 -0.23 19.22
CA GLU A 99 4.18 0.76 20.26
C GLU A 99 3.59 0.33 21.61
N GLY A 100 2.34 -0.14 21.62
CA GLY A 100 1.71 -0.71 22.81
C GLY A 100 2.50 -1.91 23.36
N ARG A 101 2.94 -2.82 22.48
CA ARG A 101 3.78 -3.97 22.88
C ARG A 101 5.15 -3.56 23.40
N MET A 102 5.77 -2.55 22.80
CA MET A 102 7.06 -2.03 23.23
C MET A 102 6.91 -1.38 24.61
N LYS A 103 5.87 -0.59 24.82
CA LYS A 103 5.52 -0.03 26.11
C LYS A 103 5.21 -1.11 27.15
N THR A 104 4.55 -2.20 26.76
CA THR A 104 4.30 -3.33 27.67
C THR A 104 5.59 -4.09 28.04
N LEU A 105 6.58 -4.11 27.15
CA LEU A 105 7.90 -4.69 27.41
C LEU A 105 8.78 -3.75 28.25
N GLU A 106 8.61 -2.44 28.09
CA GLU A 106 9.31 -1.40 28.85
C GLU A 106 8.72 -1.26 30.27
N ASP A 107 7.40 -1.38 30.40
CA ASP A 107 6.66 -1.49 31.67
C ASP A 107 6.76 -2.90 32.28
N ARG A 108 7.45 -3.84 31.62
CA ARG A 108 7.66 -5.17 32.20
C ARG A 108 8.49 -4.97 33.46
N PRO A 109 7.95 -5.29 34.65
CA PRO A 109 8.64 -5.07 35.90
C PRO A 109 10.00 -5.75 35.84
N ALA A 110 11.02 -5.07 36.38
CA ALA A 110 12.38 -5.56 36.48
C ALA A 110 12.40 -7.03 36.92
N PRO A 111 13.35 -7.85 36.41
CA PRO A 111 13.44 -9.26 36.75
C PRO A 111 13.28 -9.45 38.26
N PRO A 112 12.51 -10.45 38.69
CA PRO A 112 12.18 -10.66 40.09
C PRO A 112 13.45 -10.62 40.92
N ASP A 113 13.41 -9.77 41.93
CA ASP A 113 14.51 -9.51 42.83
C ASP A 113 15.08 -10.83 43.37
N ILE A 114 16.37 -11.07 43.13
CA ILE A 114 17.10 -12.28 43.57
C ILE A 114 17.64 -12.14 45.01
N ARG A 115 17.58 -10.94 45.60
CA ARG A 115 17.94 -10.68 47.01
C ARG A 115 17.30 -11.63 48.03
N PRO A 116 16.03 -12.07 47.94
CA PRO A 116 15.47 -13.04 48.88
C PRO A 116 16.07 -14.44 48.73
N LEU A 117 16.54 -14.83 47.53
CA LEU A 117 17.26 -16.10 47.35
C LEU A 117 18.67 -16.01 47.94
N GLU A 118 19.35 -14.89 47.76
CA GLU A 118 20.65 -14.62 48.40
C GLU A 118 20.52 -14.68 49.94
N ALA A 119 19.50 -14.03 50.50
CA ALA A 119 19.23 -14.07 51.94
C ALA A 119 18.92 -15.49 52.45
N GLN A 120 18.23 -16.32 51.66
CA GLN A 120 17.99 -17.72 52.01
C GLN A 120 19.28 -18.54 52.01
N VAL A 121 20.18 -18.32 51.04
CA VAL A 121 21.49 -18.99 51.02
C VAL A 121 22.34 -18.58 52.21
N THR A 122 22.36 -17.29 52.57
CA THR A 122 23.09 -16.82 53.76
C THR A 122 22.53 -17.46 55.04
N ASN A 123 21.21 -17.49 55.20
CA ASN A 123 20.56 -18.10 56.37
C ASN A 123 20.87 -19.61 56.48
N LEU A 124 20.85 -20.34 55.35
CA LEU A 124 21.23 -21.76 55.33
C LEU A 124 22.70 -21.96 55.73
N SER A 125 23.60 -21.10 55.25
CA SER A 125 25.02 -21.18 55.62
C SER A 125 25.25 -20.91 57.11
N GLU A 126 24.53 -19.96 57.71
CA GLU A 126 24.60 -19.66 59.14
C GLU A 126 24.06 -20.82 59.99
N ARG A 127 22.95 -21.45 59.57
CA ARG A 127 22.40 -22.64 60.25
C ARG A 127 23.36 -23.82 60.19
N ALA A 128 24.05 -24.03 59.07
CA ALA A 128 25.07 -25.06 58.95
C ALA A 128 26.25 -24.80 59.91
N ALA A 129 26.77 -23.58 59.94
CA ALA A 129 27.85 -23.19 60.86
C ALA A 129 27.43 -23.25 62.34
N ALA A 130 26.16 -23.01 62.67
CA ALA A 130 25.64 -23.19 64.02
C ALA A 130 25.54 -24.68 64.40
N ALA A 131 25.13 -25.55 63.46
CA ALA A 131 25.07 -26.99 63.68
C ALA A 131 26.47 -27.60 63.91
N GLU A 132 27.47 -27.19 63.13
CA GLU A 132 28.87 -27.62 63.31
C GLU A 132 29.42 -27.23 64.70
N ARG A 133 29.15 -26.01 65.15
CA ARG A 133 29.53 -25.56 66.50
C ARG A 133 28.83 -26.37 67.59
N GLY A 134 27.55 -26.73 67.39
CA GLY A 134 26.81 -27.60 68.29
C GLY A 134 27.43 -29.00 68.39
N ALA A 135 27.84 -29.58 67.26
CA ALA A 135 28.51 -30.88 67.21
C ALA A 135 29.86 -30.87 67.93
N ALA A 136 30.67 -29.82 67.74
CA ALA A 136 31.94 -29.64 68.45
C ALA A 136 31.73 -29.57 69.98
N GLN A 137 30.76 -28.77 70.44
CA GLN A 137 30.43 -28.67 71.87
C GLN A 137 29.89 -29.99 72.47
N ALA A 138 29.25 -30.83 71.67
CA ALA A 138 28.82 -32.16 72.11
C ALA A 138 30.02 -33.11 72.26
N ALA A 139 30.97 -33.08 71.32
CA ALA A 139 32.21 -33.84 71.39
C ALA A 139 33.06 -33.45 72.61
N ASP A 140 33.18 -32.14 72.90
CA ASP A 140 33.88 -31.65 74.10
C ASP A 140 33.23 -32.14 75.40
N ARG A 141 31.89 -32.14 75.46
CA ARG A 141 31.14 -32.67 76.61
C ARG A 141 31.34 -34.17 76.79
N ALA A 142 31.35 -34.94 75.69
CA ALA A 142 31.64 -36.36 75.72
C ALA A 142 33.06 -36.63 76.26
N ALA A 143 34.06 -35.92 75.72
CA ALA A 143 35.44 -36.04 76.18
C ALA A 143 35.62 -35.63 77.67
N ALA A 144 34.89 -34.62 78.13
CA ALA A 144 34.91 -34.22 79.54
C ALA A 144 34.27 -35.28 80.46
N ASN A 145 33.20 -35.92 80.02
CA ASN A 145 32.59 -37.03 80.75
C ASN A 145 33.50 -38.26 80.79
N GLU A 146 34.19 -38.57 79.70
CA GLU A 146 35.20 -39.64 79.62
C GLU A 146 36.30 -39.44 80.67
N ARG A 147 36.84 -38.22 80.78
CA ARG A 147 37.86 -37.88 81.79
C ARG A 147 37.33 -38.04 83.22
N ARG A 148 36.07 -37.64 83.47
CA ARG A 148 35.43 -37.83 84.79
C ARG A 148 35.26 -39.32 85.12
N LEU A 149 34.95 -40.14 84.12
CA LEU A 149 34.88 -41.59 84.26
C LEU A 149 36.25 -42.18 84.62
N GLN A 150 37.30 -41.77 83.91
CA GLN A 150 38.68 -42.19 84.20
C GLN A 150 39.15 -41.74 85.59
N GLU A 151 38.81 -40.52 86.02
CA GLU A 151 39.09 -40.03 87.39
C GLU A 151 38.35 -40.85 88.46
N LEU A 152 37.13 -41.30 88.16
CA LEU A 152 36.38 -42.19 89.03
C LEU A 152 36.96 -43.60 89.07
N GLU A 153 37.49 -44.11 87.95
CA GLU A 153 38.19 -45.41 87.89
C GLU A 153 39.56 -45.37 88.59
N ALA A 154 40.27 -44.25 88.54
CA ALA A 154 41.58 -44.06 89.19
C ALA A 154 41.49 -43.83 90.71
N ARG A 155 40.27 -43.75 91.26
CA ARG A 155 40.06 -43.52 92.68
C ARG A 155 40.51 -44.77 93.47
N PRO A 156 41.43 -44.63 94.45
CA PRO A 156 42.00 -45.77 95.15
C PRO A 156 40.93 -46.63 95.84
N VAL A 157 41.10 -47.95 95.73
CA VAL A 157 40.23 -48.99 96.28
C VAL A 157 39.96 -48.71 97.76
N ILE A 158 38.69 -48.47 98.08
CA ILE A 158 38.23 -48.30 99.46
C ILE A 158 38.42 -49.64 100.17
N ASP A 159 39.13 -49.62 101.30
CA ASP A 159 39.35 -50.76 102.20
C ASP A 159 37.99 -51.32 102.69
N PRO A 160 37.58 -52.53 102.28
CA PRO A 160 36.26 -53.06 102.56
C PRO A 160 36.03 -53.36 104.05
N ALA A 161 37.09 -53.38 104.86
CA ALA A 161 37.01 -53.57 106.30
C ALA A 161 36.51 -52.33 107.08
N LYS A 162 36.39 -51.17 106.42
CA LYS A 162 35.85 -49.92 106.99
C LYS A 162 34.52 -49.49 106.39
N LEU A 163 33.89 -50.35 105.59
CA LEU A 163 32.63 -50.02 104.94
C LEU A 163 31.47 -50.01 105.94
N ALA A 164 30.58 -49.05 105.70
CA ALA A 164 29.31 -48.85 106.38
C ALA A 164 28.49 -50.15 106.53
N PRO A 165 27.59 -50.22 107.54
CA PRO A 165 26.74 -51.39 107.81
C PRO A 165 26.03 -51.93 106.55
N ARG A 166 25.73 -53.23 106.52
CA ARG A 166 25.08 -53.98 105.42
C ARG A 166 23.97 -53.22 104.68
N GLU A 167 23.20 -52.40 105.40
CA GLU A 167 22.17 -51.50 104.88
C GLU A 167 22.66 -50.50 103.82
N ALA A 168 23.91 -50.02 103.90
CA ALA A 168 24.49 -49.10 102.92
C ALA A 168 24.79 -49.77 101.57
N VAL A 169 25.12 -51.07 101.58
CA VAL A 169 25.32 -51.86 100.36
C VAL A 169 23.98 -52.13 99.69
N ASP A 170 22.96 -52.48 100.46
CA ASP A 170 21.60 -52.67 99.93
C ASP A 170 21.02 -51.36 99.37
N ALA A 171 21.29 -50.22 100.02
CA ALA A 171 20.91 -48.89 99.52
C ALA A 171 21.65 -48.49 98.23
N LEU A 172 22.90 -48.95 98.05
CA LEU A 172 23.67 -48.78 96.82
C LEU A 172 23.15 -49.66 95.69
N SER A 173 22.84 -50.93 95.97
CA SER A 173 22.19 -51.84 95.00
C SER A 173 20.89 -51.23 94.49
N GLY A 174 20.01 -50.79 95.41
CA GLY A 174 18.74 -50.16 95.02
C GLY A 174 18.89 -48.80 94.33
N ARG A 175 20.06 -48.13 94.42
CA ARG A 175 20.37 -46.97 93.57
C ARG A 175 20.89 -47.38 92.21
N ALA A 176 21.71 -48.43 92.12
CA ALA A 176 22.21 -48.98 90.87
C ALA A 176 21.06 -49.49 90.01
N ASP A 177 20.10 -50.21 90.59
CA ASP A 177 18.90 -50.70 89.90
C ASP A 177 18.07 -49.53 89.35
N ARG A 178 17.83 -48.49 90.17
CA ARG A 178 17.14 -47.25 89.73
C ARG A 178 17.91 -46.47 88.65
N LEU A 179 19.24 -46.57 88.63
CA LEU A 179 20.08 -45.95 87.60
C LEU A 179 20.01 -46.74 86.30
N ALA A 180 20.04 -48.08 86.37
CA ALA A 180 19.86 -48.98 85.23
C ALA A 180 18.49 -48.76 84.58
N GLU A 181 17.40 -48.74 85.36
CA GLU A 181 16.06 -48.43 84.86
C GLU A 181 15.99 -47.04 84.20
N ARG A 182 16.67 -46.04 84.77
CA ARG A 182 16.74 -44.70 84.17
C ARG A 182 17.54 -44.69 82.87
N ILE A 183 18.61 -45.46 82.76
CA ILE A 183 19.43 -45.57 81.55
C ILE A 183 18.63 -46.28 80.46
N GLU A 184 17.96 -47.39 80.77
CA GLU A 184 17.09 -48.11 79.83
C GLU A 184 15.93 -47.22 79.35
N ALA A 185 15.29 -46.50 80.27
CA ALA A 185 14.24 -45.55 79.91
C ALA A 185 14.77 -44.38 79.04
N GLN A 186 16.02 -43.96 79.23
CA GLN A 186 16.65 -42.96 78.37
C GLN A 186 17.05 -43.53 77.00
N ALA A 187 17.57 -44.75 76.94
CA ALA A 187 17.88 -45.43 75.68
C ALA A 187 16.63 -45.61 74.81
N ALA A 188 15.53 -46.09 75.39
CA ALA A 188 14.26 -46.23 74.67
C ALA A 188 13.71 -44.88 74.16
N ARG A 189 13.91 -43.79 74.93
CA ARG A 189 13.56 -42.42 74.48
C ARG A 189 14.46 -41.93 73.34
N ALA A 190 15.74 -42.29 73.34
CA ALA A 190 16.66 -41.94 72.27
C ALA A 190 16.30 -42.70 70.98
N GLU A 191 16.05 -44.01 71.06
CA GLU A 191 15.64 -44.84 69.92
C GLU A 191 14.32 -44.36 69.28
N THR A 192 13.34 -43.99 70.10
CA THR A 192 12.07 -43.43 69.60
C THR A 192 12.27 -42.08 68.92
N GLN A 193 13.12 -41.21 69.47
CA GLN A 193 13.47 -39.93 68.84
C GLN A 193 14.22 -40.12 67.52
N GLU A 194 15.17 -41.04 67.45
CA GLU A 194 15.90 -41.37 66.22
C GLU A 194 14.97 -41.93 65.14
N ALA A 195 14.06 -42.83 65.52
CA ALA A 195 13.06 -43.38 64.60
C ALA A 195 12.10 -42.30 64.06
N GLU A 196 11.67 -41.37 64.90
CA GLU A 196 10.85 -40.22 64.47
C GLU A 196 11.63 -39.27 63.54
N GLN A 197 12.90 -39.00 63.85
CA GLN A 197 13.76 -38.17 63.01
C GLN A 197 13.99 -38.82 61.63
N ALA A 198 14.26 -40.13 61.59
CA ALA A 198 14.41 -40.87 60.34
C ALA A 198 13.13 -40.81 59.48
N ARG A 199 11.95 -40.95 60.09
CA ARG A 199 10.66 -40.79 59.38
C ARG A 199 10.47 -39.40 58.81
N ARG A 200 10.76 -38.35 59.59
CA ARG A 200 10.68 -36.96 59.12
C ARG A 200 11.64 -36.68 57.97
N LEU A 201 12.85 -37.22 58.01
CA LEU A 201 13.83 -37.10 56.92
C LEU A 201 13.35 -37.81 55.65
N GLN A 202 12.77 -39.01 55.76
CA GLN A 202 12.20 -39.73 54.62
C GLN A 202 10.99 -38.98 54.02
N GLU A 203 10.11 -38.42 54.85
CA GLU A 203 8.98 -37.61 54.37
C GLU A 203 9.46 -36.33 53.69
N ALA A 204 10.45 -35.65 54.25
CA ALA A 204 11.06 -34.46 53.66
C ALA A 204 11.71 -34.78 52.30
N ALA A 205 12.43 -35.91 52.20
CA ALA A 205 13.02 -36.38 50.95
C ALA A 205 11.95 -36.64 49.87
N ARG A 206 10.88 -37.36 50.21
CA ARG A 206 9.75 -37.62 49.30
C ARG A 206 9.06 -36.33 48.84
N GLN A 207 8.89 -35.37 49.74
CA GLN A 207 8.33 -34.06 49.38
C GLN A 207 9.26 -33.28 48.45
N ALA A 208 10.58 -33.37 48.65
CA ALA A 208 11.57 -32.74 47.78
C ALA A 208 11.53 -33.35 46.37
N GLU A 209 11.53 -34.67 46.25
CA GLU A 209 11.42 -35.39 44.96
C GLU A 209 10.13 -35.02 44.21
N GLN A 210 9.00 -34.93 44.91
CA GLN A 210 7.72 -34.53 44.31
C GLN A 210 7.75 -33.09 43.79
N ARG A 211 8.40 -32.16 44.52
CA ARG A 211 8.54 -30.77 44.08
C ARG A 211 9.46 -30.66 42.87
N GLU A 212 10.55 -31.42 42.84
CA GLU A 212 11.46 -31.43 41.69
C GLU A 212 10.78 -32.00 40.44
N ALA A 213 10.04 -33.11 40.58
CA ALA A 213 9.25 -33.67 39.48
C ALA A 213 8.19 -32.69 38.96
N ALA A 214 7.46 -32.02 39.86
CA ALA A 214 6.46 -31.02 39.47
C ALA A 214 7.10 -29.80 38.78
N ALA A 215 8.23 -29.31 39.29
CA ALA A 215 8.98 -28.22 38.68
C ALA A 215 9.51 -28.61 37.29
N GLY A 216 10.00 -29.85 37.13
CA GLY A 216 10.44 -30.40 35.85
C GLY A 216 9.31 -30.47 34.81
N GLN A 217 8.12 -30.94 35.22
CA GLN A 217 6.94 -30.96 34.34
C GLN A 217 6.51 -29.55 33.92
N GLN A 218 6.50 -28.59 34.84
CA GLN A 218 6.18 -27.20 34.52
C GLN A 218 7.21 -26.57 33.57
N ALA A 219 8.50 -26.88 33.74
CA ALA A 219 9.55 -26.41 32.84
C ALA A 219 9.38 -26.98 31.43
N GLN A 220 9.10 -28.28 31.31
CA GLN A 220 8.84 -28.95 30.02
C GLN A 220 7.61 -28.36 29.31
N GLN A 221 6.52 -28.10 30.04
CA GLN A 221 5.32 -27.48 29.48
C GLN A 221 5.60 -26.06 28.96
N ARG A 222 6.42 -25.27 29.69
CA ARG A 222 6.82 -23.92 29.25
C ARG A 222 7.69 -23.97 28.00
N LEU A 223 8.63 -24.90 27.92
CA LEU A 223 9.46 -25.09 26.72
C LEU A 223 8.61 -25.47 25.50
N ALA A 224 7.71 -26.45 25.64
CA ALA A 224 6.81 -26.84 24.56
C ALA A 224 5.91 -25.68 24.09
N ALA A 225 5.38 -24.87 25.02
CA ALA A 225 4.57 -23.70 24.67
C ALA A 225 5.38 -22.61 23.94
N LEU A 226 6.64 -22.39 24.35
CA LEU A 226 7.54 -21.45 23.68
C LEU A 226 7.90 -21.94 22.27
N GLU A 227 8.21 -23.22 22.11
CA GLU A 227 8.51 -23.83 20.82
C GLU A 227 7.33 -23.69 19.84
N GLN A 228 6.12 -24.01 20.30
CA GLN A 228 4.89 -23.82 19.51
C GLN A 228 4.67 -22.34 19.15
N GLY A 229 4.90 -21.43 20.10
CA GLY A 229 4.79 -19.99 19.87
C GLY A 229 5.79 -19.46 18.84
N VAL A 230 7.03 -19.97 18.84
CA VAL A 230 8.05 -19.63 17.83
C VAL A 230 7.68 -20.19 16.46
N GLN A 231 7.25 -21.46 16.39
CA GLN A 231 6.81 -22.07 15.13
C GLN A 231 5.64 -21.32 14.49
N GLN A 232 4.64 -20.93 15.29
CA GLN A 232 3.51 -20.13 14.81
C GLN A 232 3.95 -18.74 14.30
N ARG A 233 4.89 -18.09 14.99
CA ARG A 233 5.44 -16.80 14.54
C ARG A 233 6.22 -16.92 13.24
N LEU A 234 7.01 -17.98 13.07
CA LEU A 234 7.73 -18.24 11.84
C LEU A 234 6.78 -18.49 10.67
N ALA A 235 5.75 -19.32 10.87
CA ALA A 235 4.73 -19.57 9.83
C ALA A 235 3.96 -18.29 9.44
N ALA A 236 3.64 -17.44 10.41
CA ALA A 236 2.98 -16.16 10.15
C ALA A 236 3.88 -15.18 9.37
N LEU A 237 5.17 -15.11 9.71
CA LEU A 237 6.14 -14.28 8.99
C LEU A 237 6.33 -14.79 7.56
N ASP A 238 6.42 -16.11 7.36
CA ASP A 238 6.57 -16.71 6.04
C ASP A 238 5.35 -16.42 5.15
N ALA A 239 4.15 -16.60 5.69
CA ALA A 239 2.91 -16.22 5.00
C ALA A 239 2.87 -14.71 4.65
N GLN A 240 3.34 -13.84 5.55
CA GLN A 240 3.40 -12.40 5.30
C GLN A 240 4.42 -12.05 4.20
N LEU A 241 5.57 -12.75 4.14
CA LEU A 241 6.56 -12.56 3.08
C LEU A 241 6.02 -13.04 1.73
N GLY A 242 5.36 -14.20 1.68
CA GLY A 242 4.70 -14.71 0.48
C GLY A 242 3.66 -13.73 -0.08
N GLN A 243 2.83 -13.14 0.78
CA GLN A 243 1.85 -12.11 0.38
C GLN A 243 2.53 -10.85 -0.18
N ARG A 244 3.63 -10.40 0.43
CA ARG A 244 4.38 -9.23 -0.05
C ARG A 244 5.02 -9.48 -1.42
N ILE A 245 5.57 -10.67 -1.64
CA ILE A 245 6.15 -11.05 -2.94
C ILE A 245 5.07 -11.06 -4.02
N ALA A 246 3.93 -11.71 -3.77
CA ALA A 246 2.82 -11.74 -4.73
C ALA A 246 2.29 -10.33 -5.04
N ALA A 247 2.20 -9.44 -4.05
CA ALA A 247 1.79 -8.05 -4.26
C ALA A 247 2.80 -7.26 -5.12
N LEU A 248 4.11 -7.49 -4.93
CA LEU A 248 5.15 -6.87 -5.74
C LEU A 248 5.13 -7.38 -7.18
N GLU A 249 4.93 -8.68 -7.40
CA GLU A 249 4.78 -9.27 -8.74
C GLU A 249 3.57 -8.70 -9.48
N GLN A 250 2.42 -8.57 -8.81
CA GLN A 250 1.24 -7.93 -9.38
C GLN A 250 1.48 -6.45 -9.70
N ALA A 251 2.21 -5.72 -8.85
CA ALA A 251 2.57 -4.32 -9.12
C ALA A 251 3.49 -4.20 -10.35
N GLN A 252 4.47 -5.10 -10.50
CA GLN A 252 5.36 -5.14 -11.67
C GLN A 252 4.57 -5.44 -12.96
N GLN A 253 3.64 -6.39 -12.93
CA GLN A 253 2.77 -6.69 -14.08
C GLN A 253 1.89 -5.49 -14.47
N ARG A 254 1.37 -4.74 -13.49
CA ARG A 254 0.59 -3.52 -13.74
C ARG A 254 1.43 -2.42 -14.38
N LEU A 255 2.68 -2.23 -13.92
CA LEU A 255 3.59 -1.25 -14.52
C LEU A 255 3.92 -1.61 -15.96
N ALA A 256 4.28 -2.86 -16.25
CA ALA A 256 4.53 -3.32 -17.61
C ALA A 256 3.30 -3.13 -18.53
N ALA A 257 2.08 -3.34 -18.02
CA ALA A 257 0.86 -3.12 -18.77
C ALA A 257 0.56 -1.62 -19.02
N ILE A 258 0.98 -0.73 -18.12
CA ILE A 258 0.88 0.73 -18.31
C ILE A 258 1.91 1.19 -19.34
N GLU A 259 3.15 0.73 -19.21
CA GLU A 259 4.24 1.02 -20.16
C GLU A 259 3.86 0.57 -21.58
N GLY A 260 3.33 -0.65 -21.72
CA GLY A 260 2.82 -1.16 -22.99
C GLY A 260 1.70 -0.30 -23.59
N ARG A 261 0.76 0.18 -22.75
CA ARG A 261 -0.29 1.12 -23.20
C ARG A 261 0.28 2.46 -23.66
N THR A 262 1.25 3.03 -22.94
CA THR A 262 1.89 4.29 -23.34
C THR A 262 2.70 4.15 -24.64
N ALA A 263 3.43 3.05 -24.81
CA ALA A 263 4.18 2.77 -26.03
C ALA A 263 3.24 2.61 -27.24
N ARG A 264 2.10 1.94 -27.04
CA ARG A 264 1.06 1.80 -28.07
C ARG A 264 0.46 3.15 -28.47
N LEU A 265 0.13 4.01 -27.51
CA LEU A 265 -0.39 5.36 -27.80
C LEU A 265 0.64 6.19 -28.58
N ALA A 266 1.92 6.15 -28.18
CA ALA A 266 2.98 6.83 -28.92
C ALA A 266 3.14 6.29 -30.35
N ALA A 267 2.98 4.98 -30.57
CA ALA A 267 2.99 4.38 -31.90
C ALA A 267 1.80 4.83 -32.76
N VAL A 268 0.60 4.94 -32.18
CA VAL A 268 -0.59 5.47 -32.86
C VAL A 268 -0.39 6.93 -33.26
N ASP A 269 0.15 7.76 -32.37
CA ASP A 269 0.40 9.18 -32.65
C ASP A 269 1.45 9.35 -33.76
N ALA A 270 2.50 8.54 -33.75
CA ALA A 270 3.49 8.50 -34.83
C ALA A 270 2.87 8.10 -36.17
N LEU A 271 2.01 7.06 -36.20
CA LEU A 271 1.29 6.67 -37.41
C LEU A 271 0.38 7.78 -37.92
N ARG A 272 -0.33 8.47 -37.03
CA ARG A 272 -1.21 9.59 -37.38
C ARG A 272 -0.41 10.73 -38.01
N ALA A 273 0.74 11.07 -37.43
CA ALA A 273 1.63 12.10 -37.97
C ALA A 273 2.14 11.72 -39.38
N SER A 274 2.60 10.47 -39.57
CA SER A 274 3.06 9.98 -40.87
C SER A 274 1.95 9.96 -41.93
N LEU A 275 0.73 9.55 -41.56
CA LEU A 275 -0.42 9.55 -42.47
C LEU A 275 -0.77 10.96 -42.93
N VAL A 276 -0.78 11.94 -42.02
CA VAL A 276 -1.04 13.35 -42.36
C VAL A 276 0.07 13.93 -43.21
N ALA A 277 1.32 13.55 -42.95
CA ALA A 277 2.50 13.99 -43.71
C ALA A 277 2.65 13.30 -45.08
N GLY A 278 1.83 12.28 -45.40
CA GLY A 278 1.97 11.51 -46.63
C GLY A 278 3.22 10.64 -46.68
N GLN A 279 3.76 10.24 -45.51
CA GLN A 279 4.95 9.40 -45.42
C GLN A 279 4.56 7.91 -45.44
N PRO A 280 5.41 7.03 -46.00
CA PRO A 280 5.19 5.59 -45.91
C PRO A 280 5.17 5.14 -44.44
N LEU A 281 4.26 4.21 -44.12
CA LEU A 281 3.98 3.82 -42.74
C LEU A 281 4.84 2.66 -42.23
N GLY A 282 5.74 2.11 -43.05
CA GLY A 282 6.45 0.86 -42.78
C GLY A 282 7.17 0.80 -41.43
N GLU A 283 7.93 1.85 -41.09
CA GLU A 283 8.68 1.89 -39.82
C GLU A 283 7.75 1.93 -38.60
N ALA A 284 6.68 2.72 -38.68
CA ALA A 284 5.72 2.86 -37.59
C ALA A 284 4.82 1.62 -37.44
N LEU A 285 4.47 0.97 -38.55
CA LEU A 285 3.70 -0.30 -38.55
C LEU A 285 4.51 -1.46 -37.99
N GLY A 286 5.84 -1.47 -38.17
CA GLY A 286 6.70 -2.51 -37.62
C GLY A 286 6.72 -2.58 -36.08
N ARG A 287 6.20 -1.56 -35.38
CA ARG A 287 6.13 -1.50 -33.92
C ARG A 287 4.79 -1.98 -33.35
N ILE A 288 3.83 -2.34 -34.21
CA ILE A 288 2.49 -2.76 -33.79
C ILE A 288 2.26 -4.20 -34.22
N ASP A 289 1.90 -5.04 -33.25
CA ASP A 289 1.47 -6.40 -33.52
C ASP A 289 0.14 -6.38 -34.29
N GLN A 290 0.13 -7.02 -35.47
CA GLN A 290 -1.03 -7.13 -36.36
C GLN A 290 -1.56 -5.78 -36.89
N ALA A 291 -0.78 -5.15 -37.77
CA ALA A 291 -1.20 -3.97 -38.51
C ALA A 291 -2.50 -4.20 -39.33
N PRO A 292 -3.53 -3.34 -39.18
CA PRO A 292 -4.73 -3.41 -40.01
C PRO A 292 -4.42 -3.35 -41.52
N PRO A 293 -5.12 -4.10 -42.37
CA PRO A 293 -4.83 -4.16 -43.81
C PRO A 293 -5.01 -2.82 -44.52
N ALA A 294 -5.88 -1.95 -43.99
CA ALA A 294 -6.06 -0.59 -44.48
C ALA A 294 -4.81 0.30 -44.29
N LEU A 295 -3.99 0.03 -43.27
CA LEU A 295 -2.72 0.72 -43.03
C LEU A 295 -1.55 0.00 -43.70
N ALA A 296 -1.57 -1.35 -43.70
CA ALA A 296 -0.51 -2.17 -44.29
C ALA A 296 -0.26 -1.88 -45.78
N ARG A 297 -1.29 -1.52 -46.55
CA ARG A 297 -1.14 -1.12 -47.96
C ARG A 297 -0.22 0.09 -48.18
N PHE A 298 -0.09 0.94 -47.15
CA PHE A 298 0.75 2.14 -47.17
C PHE A 298 2.10 1.92 -46.47
N ALA A 299 2.48 0.67 -46.20
CA ALA A 299 3.76 0.36 -45.58
C ALA A 299 4.95 0.81 -46.46
N ALA A 300 4.86 0.55 -47.77
CA ALA A 300 5.90 0.90 -48.75
C ALA A 300 5.51 2.08 -49.66
N VAL A 301 4.21 2.30 -49.87
CA VAL A 301 3.70 3.33 -50.78
C VAL A 301 3.14 4.51 -49.97
N PRO A 302 3.54 5.76 -50.26
CA PRO A 302 2.98 6.95 -49.62
C PRO A 302 1.44 7.00 -49.73
N PRO A 303 0.73 7.22 -48.63
CA PRO A 303 -0.73 7.41 -48.67
C PRO A 303 -1.08 8.75 -49.35
N PRO A 304 -2.22 8.84 -50.06
CA PRO A 304 -2.71 10.11 -50.55
C PRO A 304 -3.04 11.03 -49.37
N THR A 305 -2.55 12.27 -49.41
CA THR A 305 -2.88 13.29 -48.41
C THR A 305 -4.15 14.02 -48.81
N GLU A 306 -4.78 14.69 -47.86
CA GLU A 306 -5.95 15.53 -48.16
C GLU A 306 -5.60 16.68 -49.11
N ALA A 307 -4.40 17.24 -48.97
CA ALA A 307 -3.89 18.25 -49.89
C ALA A 307 -3.71 17.67 -51.31
N SER A 308 -3.15 16.46 -51.45
CA SER A 308 -3.01 15.84 -52.77
C SER A 308 -4.36 15.50 -53.39
N LEU A 309 -5.36 15.08 -52.59
CA LEU A 309 -6.73 14.84 -53.05
C LEU A 309 -7.41 16.13 -53.52
N ARG A 310 -7.19 17.26 -52.85
CA ARG A 310 -7.70 18.57 -53.28
C ARG A 310 -7.07 19.01 -54.60
N LEU A 311 -5.76 18.82 -54.75
CA LEU A 311 -5.04 19.17 -55.97
C LEU A 311 -5.46 18.29 -57.16
N SER A 312 -5.67 16.99 -56.95
CA SER A 312 -6.08 16.06 -58.02
C SER A 312 -7.58 16.09 -58.33
N PHE A 313 -8.40 16.72 -57.48
CA PHE A 313 -9.85 16.80 -57.68
C PHE A 313 -10.22 17.55 -58.97
N GLU A 314 -9.52 18.65 -59.28
CA GLU A 314 -9.81 19.46 -60.47
C GLU A 314 -9.60 18.69 -61.77
N GLU A 315 -8.50 17.94 -61.86
CA GLU A 315 -8.20 17.11 -63.02
C GLU A 315 -9.26 16.01 -63.19
N ALA A 316 -9.63 15.34 -62.09
CA ALA A 316 -10.68 14.32 -62.11
C ALA A 316 -12.04 14.91 -62.49
N ALA A 317 -12.38 16.11 -61.97
CA ALA A 317 -13.62 16.82 -62.27
C ALA A 317 -13.71 17.26 -63.74
N GLN A 318 -12.59 17.63 -64.36
CA GLN A 318 -12.53 17.92 -65.79
C GLN A 318 -12.77 16.67 -66.63
N ALA A 319 -12.13 15.54 -66.27
CA ALA A 319 -12.36 14.26 -66.94
C ALA A 319 -13.82 13.80 -66.81
N ALA A 320 -14.43 14.01 -65.64
CA ALA A 320 -15.84 13.69 -65.38
C ALA A 320 -16.80 14.51 -66.25
N ARG A 321 -16.54 15.81 -66.40
CA ARG A 321 -17.31 16.69 -67.30
C ARG A 321 -17.20 16.25 -68.75
N ALA A 322 -15.97 16.00 -69.23
CA ALA A 322 -15.75 15.53 -70.60
C ALA A 322 -16.46 14.18 -70.89
N ALA A 323 -16.48 13.27 -69.91
CA ALA A 323 -17.20 11.99 -70.02
C ALA A 323 -18.73 12.16 -70.01
N SER A 324 -19.25 13.12 -69.25
CA SER A 324 -20.68 13.48 -69.24
C SER A 324 -21.13 14.05 -70.58
N ASP A 325 -20.37 15.02 -71.11
CA ASP A 325 -20.65 15.69 -72.39
C ASP A 325 -20.65 14.70 -73.57
N ALA A 326 -19.65 13.81 -73.60
CA ALA A 326 -19.54 12.77 -74.63
C ALA A 326 -20.71 11.78 -74.60
N ALA A 327 -21.25 11.46 -73.42
CA ALA A 327 -22.40 10.58 -73.29
C ALA A 327 -23.73 11.24 -73.69
N MET A 328 -23.80 12.58 -73.61
CA MET A 328 -24.97 13.37 -73.99
C MET A 328 -25.03 13.68 -75.50
N GLN A 329 -23.99 13.30 -76.26
CA GLN A 329 -23.92 13.35 -77.73
C GLN A 329 -23.91 11.94 -78.37
N PRO A 330 -24.94 11.09 -78.12
CA PRO A 330 -24.95 9.72 -78.64
C PRO A 330 -25.31 9.62 -80.13
N ASP A 331 -25.94 10.64 -80.73
CA ASP A 331 -26.22 10.68 -82.17
C ASP A 331 -25.11 11.42 -82.91
N GLY A 332 -24.37 10.71 -83.76
CA GLY A 332 -23.18 11.15 -84.51
C GLY A 332 -23.35 12.33 -85.47
N SER A 333 -24.30 13.23 -85.25
CA SER A 333 -24.26 14.57 -85.82
C SER A 333 -23.10 15.34 -85.18
N ARG A 334 -22.07 15.65 -85.97
CA ARG A 334 -21.11 16.70 -85.64
C ARG A 334 -21.88 18.00 -85.37
N ALA A 335 -22.22 18.25 -84.11
CA ALA A 335 -22.75 19.53 -83.67
C ALA A 335 -21.65 20.55 -83.98
N GLY A 336 -21.93 21.42 -84.94
CA GLY A 336 -20.94 22.29 -85.53
C GLY A 336 -20.30 23.17 -84.47
N VAL A 337 -19.02 23.46 -84.66
CA VAL A 337 -18.21 24.45 -83.92
C VAL A 337 -18.92 25.83 -83.81
N VAL A 338 -19.98 26.04 -84.59
CA VAL A 338 -20.85 27.22 -84.64
C VAL A 338 -21.94 27.21 -83.55
N ASP A 339 -22.45 26.04 -83.13
CA ASP A 339 -23.48 25.93 -82.06
C ASP A 339 -22.87 26.14 -80.66
N SER A 340 -21.59 25.80 -80.50
CA SER A 340 -20.80 26.04 -79.28
C SER A 340 -20.55 27.53 -79.01
N ALA A 341 -20.64 28.39 -80.03
CA ALA A 341 -20.53 29.84 -79.89
C ALA A 341 -21.86 30.51 -79.50
N LEU A 342 -22.99 29.96 -79.96
CA LEU A 342 -24.33 30.45 -79.57
C LEU A 342 -24.70 30.04 -78.15
N SER A 343 -24.32 28.83 -77.71
CA SER A 343 -24.54 28.37 -76.34
C SER A 343 -23.69 29.13 -75.30
N ARG A 344 -22.53 29.67 -75.68
CA ARG A 344 -21.72 30.55 -74.82
C ARG A 344 -22.31 31.95 -74.62
N LEU A 345 -23.19 32.42 -75.52
CA LEU A 345 -23.88 33.71 -75.39
C LEU A 345 -25.23 33.61 -74.65
N GLY A 346 -25.82 32.42 -74.54
CA GLY A 346 -27.01 32.17 -73.72
C GLY A 346 -26.73 31.81 -72.25
N GLY A 347 -25.47 31.54 -71.89
CA GLY A 347 -25.05 30.98 -70.60
C GLY A 347 -24.94 31.95 -69.42
N LEU A 348 -25.44 33.19 -69.54
CA LEU A 348 -25.28 34.20 -68.49
C LEU A 348 -26.59 34.64 -67.80
N VAL A 349 -27.59 33.76 -67.75
CA VAL A 349 -28.85 34.03 -67.05
C VAL A 349 -29.30 32.79 -66.26
N THR A 350 -28.80 32.64 -65.02
CA THR A 350 -29.32 31.68 -64.05
C THR A 350 -30.59 32.25 -63.40
N ILE A 351 -31.77 31.99 -63.96
CA ILE A 351 -33.03 32.28 -63.26
C ILE A 351 -33.31 31.14 -62.29
N ARG A 352 -33.06 31.40 -61.00
CA ARG A 352 -33.49 30.55 -59.90
C ARG A 352 -35.01 30.65 -59.75
N ARG A 353 -35.75 29.62 -60.17
CA ARG A 353 -37.19 29.46 -59.86
C ARG A 353 -37.34 28.30 -58.86
N GLY A 354 -37.29 28.61 -57.57
CA GLY A 354 -37.39 27.61 -56.49
C GLY A 354 -36.14 26.72 -56.36
N ASP A 355 -36.33 25.46 -55.94
CA ASP A 355 -35.26 24.49 -55.64
C ASP A 355 -34.79 23.64 -56.84
N GLN A 356 -35.27 23.90 -58.06
CA GLN A 356 -34.89 23.14 -59.26
C GLN A 356 -34.16 24.04 -60.28
N VAL A 357 -32.93 23.66 -60.62
CA VAL A 357 -32.13 24.29 -61.68
C VAL A 357 -32.53 23.64 -63.01
N VAL A 358 -33.13 24.43 -63.91
CA VAL A 358 -33.76 23.92 -65.16
C VAL A 358 -32.81 23.97 -66.37
N TRP A 359 -31.65 24.63 -66.28
CA TRP A 359 -30.59 24.53 -67.29
C TRP A 359 -29.22 24.69 -66.63
N GLY A 360 -28.40 23.65 -66.73
CA GLY A 360 -27.12 23.46 -66.04
C GLY A 360 -26.89 21.96 -65.87
N ASP A 361 -25.70 21.46 -66.24
CA ASP A 361 -25.40 20.04 -66.16
C ASP A 361 -25.57 19.56 -64.72
N ALA A 362 -26.49 18.59 -64.50
CA ALA A 362 -26.74 18.02 -63.19
C ALA A 362 -25.46 17.41 -62.58
N ALA A 363 -24.53 16.96 -63.43
CA ALA A 363 -23.22 16.51 -63.00
C ALA A 363 -22.36 17.66 -62.46
N GLU A 364 -22.37 18.82 -63.10
CA GLU A 364 -21.63 20.00 -62.63
C GLU A 364 -22.11 20.48 -61.26
N ALA A 365 -23.42 20.49 -61.03
CA ALA A 365 -23.98 20.85 -59.73
C ALA A 365 -23.52 19.91 -58.61
N GLU A 366 -23.44 18.59 -58.85
CA GLU A 366 -22.93 17.63 -57.86
C GLU A 366 -21.41 17.70 -57.69
N ILE A 367 -20.65 17.92 -58.77
CA ILE A 367 -19.18 18.13 -58.71
C ILE A 367 -18.85 19.36 -57.85
N GLU A 368 -19.56 20.48 -58.04
CA GLU A 368 -19.34 21.69 -57.23
C GLU A 368 -19.70 21.47 -55.75
N ARG A 369 -20.74 20.68 -55.44
CA ARG A 369 -21.05 20.30 -54.04
C ARG A 369 -19.96 19.41 -53.46
N ALA A 370 -19.47 18.44 -54.23
CA ALA A 370 -18.37 17.59 -53.82
C ALA A 370 -17.08 18.40 -53.55
N ARG A 371 -16.78 19.41 -54.38
CA ARG A 371 -15.66 20.34 -54.17
C ARG A 371 -15.80 21.10 -52.87
N ARG A 372 -16.96 21.73 -52.63
CA ARG A 372 -17.20 22.50 -51.39
C ARG A 372 -17.07 21.64 -50.14
N ALA A 373 -17.58 20.41 -50.18
CA ALA A 373 -17.40 19.45 -49.09
C ALA A 373 -15.91 19.13 -48.87
N LEU A 374 -15.14 18.96 -49.95
CA LEU A 374 -13.71 18.66 -49.89
C LEU A 374 -12.89 19.83 -49.33
N GLU A 375 -13.21 21.06 -49.73
CA GLU A 375 -12.61 22.28 -49.21
C GLU A 375 -12.88 22.46 -47.71
N ALA A 376 -14.08 22.06 -47.26
CA ALA A 376 -14.45 21.99 -45.84
C ALA A 376 -13.75 20.85 -45.08
N GLY A 377 -13.01 19.98 -45.77
CA GLY A 377 -12.33 18.81 -45.19
C GLY A 377 -13.22 17.59 -44.99
N ASP A 378 -14.45 17.62 -45.53
CA ASP A 378 -15.42 16.54 -45.44
C ASP A 378 -15.35 15.63 -46.68
N VAL A 379 -14.31 14.79 -46.69
CA VAL A 379 -14.05 13.82 -47.76
C VAL A 379 -15.20 12.80 -47.91
N GLU A 380 -15.91 12.51 -46.83
CA GLU A 380 -17.03 11.56 -46.83
C GLU A 380 -18.24 12.15 -47.54
N MET A 381 -18.61 13.40 -47.23
CA MET A 381 -19.65 14.13 -47.96
C MET A 381 -19.28 14.34 -49.43
N SER A 382 -18.01 14.59 -49.76
CA SER A 382 -17.57 14.65 -51.15
C SER A 382 -17.88 13.35 -51.90
N LEU A 383 -17.54 12.19 -51.33
CA LEU A 383 -17.84 10.89 -51.95
C LEU A 383 -19.34 10.67 -52.15
N LEU A 384 -20.18 11.05 -51.18
CA LEU A 384 -21.65 10.95 -51.30
C LEU A 384 -22.21 11.80 -52.44
N HIS A 385 -21.62 12.96 -52.75
CA HIS A 385 -21.99 13.76 -53.91
C HIS A 385 -21.54 13.13 -55.23
N LEU A 386 -20.34 12.53 -55.25
CA LEU A 386 -19.84 11.83 -56.45
C LEU A 386 -20.67 10.59 -56.81
N GLU A 387 -21.26 9.92 -55.83
CA GLU A 387 -22.15 8.78 -56.05
C GLU A 387 -23.45 9.17 -56.78
N LYS A 388 -23.84 10.44 -56.72
CA LYS A 388 -25.02 10.97 -57.43
C LYS A 388 -24.74 11.34 -58.88
N LEU A 389 -23.47 11.31 -59.30
CA LEU A 389 -23.09 11.62 -60.68
C LEU A 389 -23.66 10.60 -61.67
N PRO A 390 -23.95 11.03 -62.92
CA PRO A 390 -24.25 10.12 -64.01
C PRO A 390 -23.18 9.03 -64.18
N PRO A 391 -23.52 7.81 -64.63
CA PRO A 391 -22.57 6.71 -64.77
C PRO A 391 -21.24 7.03 -65.47
N PRO A 392 -21.19 7.75 -66.62
CA PRO A 392 -19.92 8.05 -67.30
C PRO A 392 -19.03 9.00 -66.48
N ALA A 393 -19.60 10.06 -65.90
CA ALA A 393 -18.87 10.99 -65.04
C ALA A 393 -18.38 10.31 -63.75
N ARG A 394 -19.20 9.43 -63.17
CA ARG A 394 -18.82 8.63 -61.99
C ARG A 394 -17.66 7.69 -62.29
N ALA A 395 -17.68 7.02 -63.44
CA ALA A 395 -16.59 6.14 -63.87
C ALA A 395 -15.27 6.92 -64.03
N ALA A 396 -15.31 8.14 -64.59
CA ALA A 396 -14.14 9.01 -64.70
C ALA A 396 -13.61 9.49 -63.33
N MET A 397 -14.49 9.72 -62.35
CA MET A 397 -14.09 10.08 -60.97
C MET A 397 -13.60 8.89 -60.14
N GLN A 398 -13.78 7.65 -60.61
CA GLN A 398 -13.52 6.45 -59.83
C GLN A 398 -12.08 6.37 -59.27
N PRO A 399 -11.01 6.68 -60.03
CA PRO A 399 -9.65 6.65 -59.50
C PRO A 399 -9.43 7.61 -58.32
N TRP A 400 -10.02 8.81 -58.39
CA TRP A 400 -9.99 9.78 -57.29
C TRP A 400 -10.79 9.27 -56.08
N ALA A 401 -11.98 8.73 -56.33
CA ALA A 401 -12.85 8.19 -55.28
C ALA A 401 -12.19 7.02 -54.54
N ASP A 402 -11.45 6.16 -55.24
CA ASP A 402 -10.74 5.03 -54.63
C ASP A 402 -9.57 5.49 -53.73
N GLN A 403 -8.85 6.55 -54.12
CA GLN A 403 -7.82 7.16 -53.28
C GLN A 403 -8.43 7.78 -52.00
N ALA A 404 -9.54 8.51 -52.14
CA ALA A 404 -10.27 9.09 -51.03
C ALA A 404 -10.80 8.03 -50.05
N ARG A 405 -11.41 6.94 -50.57
CA ARG A 405 -11.85 5.78 -49.75
C ARG A 405 -10.68 5.10 -49.04
N ALA A 406 -9.53 4.96 -49.71
CA ALA A 406 -8.34 4.36 -49.10
C ALA A 406 -7.82 5.20 -47.92
N LEU A 407 -7.82 6.54 -48.05
CA LEU A 407 -7.48 7.44 -46.95
C LEU A 407 -8.48 7.35 -45.79
N LEU A 408 -9.78 7.33 -46.09
CA LEU A 408 -10.82 7.17 -45.05
C LEU A 408 -10.70 5.84 -44.31
N ALA A 409 -10.44 4.74 -45.04
CA ALA A 409 -10.21 3.42 -44.44
C ALA A 409 -8.99 3.42 -43.52
N ALA A 410 -7.89 4.07 -43.91
CA ALA A 410 -6.72 4.23 -43.05
C ALA A 410 -7.02 5.05 -41.78
N ARG A 411 -7.72 6.18 -41.92
CA ARG A 411 -8.14 7.02 -40.77
C ARG A 411 -9.07 6.25 -39.82
N ALA A 412 -9.98 5.44 -40.36
CA ALA A 412 -10.87 4.58 -39.57
C ALA A 412 -10.08 3.49 -38.81
N ALA A 413 -9.14 2.82 -39.48
CA ALA A 413 -8.28 1.82 -38.86
C ALA A 413 -7.43 2.41 -37.72
N LEU A 414 -6.89 3.62 -37.86
CA LEU A 414 -6.18 4.30 -36.78
C LEU A 414 -7.06 4.57 -35.56
N ARG A 415 -8.32 5.00 -35.78
CA ARG A 415 -9.27 5.21 -34.67
C ARG A 415 -9.59 3.91 -33.94
N GLN A 416 -9.76 2.81 -34.67
CA GLN A 416 -9.96 1.49 -34.06
C GLN A 416 -8.74 1.06 -33.24
N LEU A 417 -7.53 1.30 -33.76
CA LEU A 417 -6.28 0.94 -33.09
C LEU A 417 -6.04 1.74 -31.81
N ALA A 418 -6.53 2.98 -31.76
CA ALA A 418 -6.49 3.84 -30.58
C ALA A 418 -7.56 3.49 -29.52
N ALA A 419 -8.65 2.83 -29.93
CA ALA A 419 -9.78 2.50 -29.07
C ALA A 419 -9.65 1.13 -28.41
N GLY A 420 -8.99 0.17 -29.07
CA GLY A 420 -8.57 -1.09 -28.45
C GLY A 420 -7.25 -0.93 -27.73
#